data_AF-A0A0F9BPW7-F1
#
_entry.id   AF-A0A0F9BPW7-F1
#
_cell.length_a   1.000
_cell.length_b   1.000
_cell.length_c   1.000
_cell.angle_alpha   90.00
_cell.angle_beta   90.00
_cell.angle_gamma   90.00
#
_symmetry.space_group_name_H-M   'P 1'
#
loop_
_entity.id
_entity.type
_entity.pdbx_description
1 polymer ?
#
loop_
_entity_poly.entity_id
_entity_poly.type
_entity_poly.pdbx_seq_one_letter_code
_entity_poly.pdbx_strand_id
1 'polypeptide(L)'
;MPQDVMEQMCIYLNSQRPQLNELKLWGGEPLEHTEAVKYILGHARPRKFTITTNGLNLTPEMYEWLKYHAVEIALSWDGTEESQNSGRQNSYSRLMDKIPLWSELIALNGGQVLKTVSIPDNLYADVEEIYHAGFERCFLNFFRPYGASYELEDIKALEHEYHRVIKDFNSQPNFTLTDVQRYQELWKEQQNNLFMPHCGINANGIAIGPDGMIYPCDDGVLLGEEYI
;
A
#
# COMPACT_ATOMS: atom_id res chain seq x y z
N MET A 1 -16.02 5.32 9.10
CA MET A 1 -15.76 6.13 10.31
C MET A 1 -16.84 7.20 10.42
N PRO A 2 -17.56 7.30 11.55
CA PRO A 2 -18.54 8.36 11.78
C PRO A 2 -17.93 9.77 11.71
N GLN A 3 -18.78 10.78 11.43
CA GLN A 3 -18.34 12.17 11.23
C GLN A 3 -17.68 12.78 12.48
N ASP A 4 -18.28 12.56 13.65
CA ASP A 4 -17.76 13.02 14.94
C ASP A 4 -16.39 12.39 15.26
N VAL A 5 -16.23 11.10 14.97
CA VAL A 5 -14.94 10.42 15.11
C VAL A 5 -13.90 11.01 14.15
N MET A 6 -14.24 11.27 12.88
CA MET A 6 -13.34 11.91 11.92
C MET A 6 -12.91 13.32 12.36
N GLU A 7 -13.84 14.10 12.90
CA GLU A 7 -13.58 15.43 13.45
C GLU A 7 -12.57 15.37 14.58
N GLN A 8 -12.81 14.51 15.58
CA GLN A 8 -11.90 14.33 16.71
C GLN A 8 -10.53 13.80 16.27
N MET A 9 -10.51 12.86 15.33
CA MET A 9 -9.28 12.34 14.74
C MET A 9 -8.47 13.46 14.08
N CYS A 10 -9.09 14.32 13.26
CA CYS A 10 -8.40 15.42 12.61
C CYS A 10 -7.85 16.44 13.61
N ILE A 11 -8.61 16.76 14.66
CA ILE A 11 -8.15 17.63 15.76
C ILE A 11 -6.93 17.02 16.45
N TYR A 12 -7.02 15.74 16.82
CA TYR A 12 -5.92 15.01 17.45
C TYR A 12 -4.68 14.99 16.56
N LEU A 13 -4.78 14.56 15.29
CA LEU A 13 -3.65 14.49 14.36
C LEU A 13 -2.98 15.87 14.18
N ASN A 14 -3.77 16.93 14.05
CA ASN A 14 -3.25 18.29 13.90
C ASN A 14 -2.55 18.79 15.18
N SER A 15 -2.95 18.31 16.37
CA SER A 15 -2.26 18.60 17.63
C SER A 15 -0.87 17.94 17.73
N GLN A 16 -0.61 16.88 16.95
CA GLN A 16 0.68 16.18 16.91
C GLN A 16 1.70 16.84 15.98
N ARG A 17 1.46 18.09 15.55
CA ARG A 17 2.39 18.83 14.71
C ARG A 17 3.48 19.46 15.57
N PRO A 18 4.75 19.49 15.10
CA PRO A 18 5.19 19.16 13.74
C PRO A 18 5.57 17.68 13.50
N GLN A 19 5.33 16.78 14.45
CA GLN A 19 5.79 15.38 14.38
C GLN A 19 5.00 14.52 13.38
N LEU A 20 3.78 14.94 13.01
CA LEU A 20 2.96 14.27 12.00
C LEU A 20 3.56 14.39 10.59
N ASN A 21 4.38 13.40 10.21
CA ASN A 21 5.01 13.34 8.89
C ASN A 21 4.06 12.81 7.81
N GLU A 22 3.40 11.68 8.06
CA GLU A 22 2.60 10.98 7.05
C GLU A 22 1.26 10.54 7.64
N LEU A 23 0.19 10.69 6.86
CA LEU A 23 -1.10 10.06 7.13
C LEU A 23 -1.44 9.10 6.00
N LYS A 24 -1.63 7.82 6.34
CA LYS A 24 -1.99 6.77 5.39
C LYS A 24 -3.48 6.45 5.54
N LEU A 25 -4.23 6.66 4.47
CA LEU A 25 -5.61 6.21 4.36
C LEU A 25 -5.58 4.73 3.96
N TRP A 26 -6.01 3.87 4.89
CA TRP A 26 -5.96 2.42 4.81
C TRP A 26 -7.22 1.82 5.42
N GLY A 27 -7.47 0.52 5.21
CA GLY A 27 -8.60 -0.22 5.79
C GLY A 27 -9.12 -1.26 4.80
N GLY A 28 -10.46 -1.30 4.66
CA GLY A 28 -11.11 -2.00 3.54
C GLY A 28 -10.79 -1.31 2.21
N GLU A 29 -11.78 -0.72 1.54
CA GLU A 29 -11.54 0.13 0.37
C GLU A 29 -11.85 1.60 0.70
N PRO A 30 -10.83 2.46 0.89
CA PRO A 30 -11.06 3.87 1.24
C PRO A 30 -11.96 4.62 0.23
N LEU A 31 -11.88 4.28 -1.07
CA LEU A 31 -12.68 4.95 -2.10
C LEU A 31 -14.16 4.51 -2.15
N GLU A 32 -14.58 3.53 -1.34
CA GLU A 32 -16.01 3.29 -1.07
C GLU A 32 -16.61 4.35 -0.14
N HIS A 33 -15.77 5.08 0.58
CA HIS A 33 -16.16 6.13 1.52
C HIS A 33 -15.55 7.49 1.11
N THR A 34 -15.83 7.91 -0.12
CA THR A 34 -15.27 9.14 -0.71
C THR A 34 -15.47 10.39 0.16
N GLU A 35 -16.61 10.52 0.83
CA GLU A 35 -16.88 11.67 1.72
C GLU A 35 -15.92 11.71 2.92
N ALA A 36 -15.57 10.56 3.48
CA ALA A 36 -14.58 10.47 4.55
C ALA A 36 -13.18 10.84 4.04
N VAL A 37 -12.79 10.32 2.87
CA VAL A 37 -11.52 10.67 2.22
C VAL A 37 -11.44 12.18 1.96
N LYS A 38 -12.50 12.78 1.38
CA LYS A 38 -12.57 14.22 1.13
C LYS A 38 -12.42 15.02 2.42
N TYR A 39 -13.16 14.63 3.46
CA TYR A 39 -13.11 15.29 4.75
C TYR A 39 -11.69 15.25 5.33
N ILE A 40 -11.06 14.08 5.40
CA ILE A 40 -9.73 13.92 6.01
C ILE A 40 -8.68 14.72 5.24
N LEU A 41 -8.66 14.65 3.91
CA LEU A 41 -7.73 15.43 3.08
C LEU A 41 -7.96 16.94 3.21
N GLY A 42 -9.21 17.37 3.39
CA GLY A 42 -9.59 18.76 3.63
C GLY A 42 -9.21 19.30 5.01
N HIS A 43 -9.09 18.45 6.04
CA HIS A 43 -8.99 18.90 7.45
C HIS A 43 -7.72 18.46 8.18
N ALA A 44 -7.11 17.32 7.84
CA ALA A 44 -5.83 16.91 8.39
C ALA A 44 -4.67 17.67 7.73
N ARG A 45 -3.57 17.87 8.47
CA ARG A 45 -2.39 18.61 8.00
C ARG A 45 -1.07 17.84 8.25
N PRO A 46 -0.93 16.60 7.75
CA PRO A 46 0.36 15.92 7.71
C PRO A 46 1.29 16.59 6.70
N ARG A 47 2.57 16.19 6.67
CA ARG A 47 3.47 16.60 5.56
C ARG A 47 3.16 15.85 4.26
N LYS A 48 2.61 14.64 4.37
CA LYS A 48 2.33 13.76 3.23
C LYS A 48 1.06 12.95 3.48
N PHE A 49 0.26 12.79 2.44
CA PHE A 49 -0.85 11.85 2.39
C PHE A 49 -0.49 10.66 1.51
N THR A 50 -0.90 9.47 1.96
CA THR A 50 -0.84 8.26 1.14
C THR A 50 -2.18 7.56 1.21
N ILE A 51 -2.61 6.91 0.14
CA ILE A 51 -3.83 6.07 0.11
C ILE A 51 -3.51 4.70 -0.48
N THR A 52 -3.96 3.63 0.20
CA THR A 52 -3.95 2.29 -0.37
C THR A 52 -5.34 1.96 -0.91
N THR A 53 -5.44 1.56 -2.16
CA THR A 53 -6.74 1.30 -2.83
C THR A 53 -6.62 0.13 -3.81
N ASN A 54 -7.71 -0.63 -3.97
CA ASN A 54 -7.91 -1.64 -5.02
C ASN A 54 -8.07 -1.04 -6.43
N GLY A 55 -8.21 0.29 -6.53
CA GLY A 55 -8.25 1.02 -7.79
C GLY A 55 -9.57 1.00 -8.54
N LEU A 56 -10.59 0.29 -8.06
CA LEU A 56 -11.84 0.07 -8.79
C LEU A 56 -12.78 1.28 -8.74
N ASN A 57 -12.80 2.00 -7.61
CA ASN A 57 -13.75 3.07 -7.33
C ASN A 57 -13.19 4.48 -7.63
N LEU A 58 -12.38 4.62 -8.69
CA LEU A 58 -11.89 5.92 -9.14
C LEU A 58 -12.94 6.66 -9.97
N THR A 59 -13.61 7.63 -9.35
CA THR A 59 -14.50 8.59 -10.00
C THR A 59 -13.72 9.81 -10.51
N PRO A 60 -14.24 10.57 -11.50
CA PRO A 60 -13.59 11.79 -11.95
C PRO A 60 -13.38 12.82 -10.83
N GLU A 61 -14.36 12.93 -9.92
CA GLU A 61 -14.25 13.81 -8.76
C GLU A 61 -13.12 13.40 -7.82
N MET A 62 -13.00 12.10 -7.51
CA MET A 62 -11.91 11.63 -6.65
C MET A 62 -10.56 11.70 -7.31
N TYR A 63 -10.47 11.49 -8.62
CA TYR A 63 -9.24 11.70 -9.37
C TYR A 63 -8.73 13.14 -9.17
N GLU A 64 -9.59 14.15 -9.37
CA GLU A 64 -9.20 15.55 -9.18
C GLU A 64 -8.85 15.86 -7.71
N TRP A 65 -9.57 15.26 -6.77
CA TRP A 65 -9.33 15.47 -5.34
C TRP A 65 -7.99 14.89 -4.87
N LEU A 66 -7.68 13.65 -5.26
CA LEU A 66 -6.40 13.00 -4.95
C LEU A 66 -5.23 13.74 -5.60
N LYS A 67 -5.41 14.20 -6.84
CA LYS A 67 -4.45 15.05 -7.57
C LYS A 67 -4.19 16.37 -6.84
N TYR A 68 -5.25 17.11 -6.49
CA TYR A 68 -5.15 18.40 -5.82
C TYR A 68 -4.42 18.32 -4.47
N HIS A 69 -4.66 17.25 -3.71
CA HIS A 69 -4.03 17.03 -2.40
C HIS A 69 -2.65 16.35 -2.47
N ALA A 70 -2.10 16.13 -3.67
CA ALA A 70 -0.82 15.46 -3.89
C ALA A 70 -0.71 14.12 -3.12
N VAL A 71 -1.80 13.33 -3.14
CA VAL A 71 -1.86 12.07 -2.41
C VAL A 71 -0.99 11.03 -3.12
N GLU A 72 -0.03 10.44 -2.41
CA GLU A 72 0.73 9.30 -2.91
C GLU A 72 -0.14 8.05 -2.95
N ILE A 73 -0.04 7.28 -4.03
CA ILE A 73 -0.92 6.12 -4.25
C ILE A 73 -0.16 4.81 -4.02
N ALA A 74 -0.70 3.93 -3.18
CA ALA A 74 -0.34 2.52 -3.12
C ALA A 74 -1.44 1.70 -3.82
N LEU A 75 -1.27 1.47 -5.12
CA LEU A 75 -2.26 0.78 -5.95
C LEU A 75 -2.15 -0.72 -5.77
N SER A 76 -3.19 -1.34 -5.24
CA SER A 76 -3.28 -2.78 -5.09
C SER A 76 -3.52 -3.47 -6.44
N TRP A 77 -2.45 -3.94 -7.08
CA TRP A 77 -2.47 -4.68 -8.33
C TRP A 77 -1.49 -5.84 -8.26
N ASP A 78 -1.99 -7.06 -8.45
CA ASP A 78 -1.19 -8.28 -8.27
C ASP A 78 -0.48 -8.75 -9.54
N GLY A 79 -0.57 -8.02 -10.65
CA GLY A 79 0.03 -8.36 -11.93
C GLY A 79 -0.95 -9.05 -12.87
N THR A 80 -0.66 -10.29 -13.25
CA THR A 80 -1.40 -11.01 -14.30
C THR A 80 -2.89 -11.14 -14.01
N GLU A 81 -3.68 -11.36 -15.08
CA GLU A 81 -5.12 -11.62 -14.95
C GLU A 81 -5.42 -12.75 -13.96
N GLU A 82 -4.66 -13.84 -14.02
CA GLU A 82 -4.81 -14.99 -13.14
C GLU A 82 -4.56 -14.62 -11.67
N SER A 83 -3.41 -13.98 -11.38
CA SER A 83 -3.05 -13.57 -10.02
C SER A 83 -4.02 -12.55 -9.44
N GLN A 84 -4.39 -11.53 -10.24
CA GLN A 84 -5.35 -10.50 -9.83
C GLN A 84 -6.75 -11.08 -9.60
N ASN A 85 -7.23 -11.94 -10.49
CA ASN A 85 -8.55 -12.52 -10.35
C ASN A 85 -8.63 -13.51 -9.18
N SER A 86 -7.56 -14.27 -8.95
CA SER A 86 -7.40 -15.19 -7.81
C SER A 86 -7.35 -14.44 -6.47
N GLY A 87 -6.47 -13.45 -6.35
CA GLY A 87 -6.28 -12.70 -5.11
C GLY A 87 -7.39 -11.67 -4.82
N ARG A 88 -8.04 -11.15 -5.88
CA ARG A 88 -8.93 -9.98 -5.79
C ARG A 88 -10.22 -10.14 -6.57
N GLN A 89 -10.85 -11.31 -6.46
CA GLN A 89 -12.24 -11.57 -6.86
C GLN A 89 -12.61 -11.13 -8.30
N ASN A 90 -11.90 -11.67 -9.30
CA ASN A 90 -12.18 -11.39 -10.71
C ASN A 90 -12.23 -9.88 -11.06
N SER A 91 -11.27 -9.10 -10.52
CA SER A 91 -11.24 -7.64 -10.69
C SER A 91 -10.34 -7.13 -11.81
N TYR A 92 -9.58 -7.99 -12.49
CA TYR A 92 -8.56 -7.59 -13.45
C TYR A 92 -9.08 -6.68 -14.56
N SER A 93 -10.12 -7.10 -15.29
CA SER A 93 -10.67 -6.32 -16.40
C SER A 93 -11.12 -4.92 -15.98
N ARG A 94 -11.80 -4.82 -14.84
CA ARG A 94 -12.27 -3.54 -14.26
C ARG A 94 -11.11 -2.65 -13.82
N LEU A 95 -10.03 -3.23 -13.30
CA LEU A 95 -8.83 -2.50 -12.92
C LEU A 95 -8.08 -1.99 -14.17
N MET A 96 -7.93 -2.83 -15.20
CA MET A 96 -7.22 -2.47 -16.43
C MET A 96 -7.82 -1.23 -17.11
N ASP A 97 -9.15 -1.09 -17.10
CA ASP A 97 -9.83 0.12 -17.60
C ASP A 97 -9.41 1.41 -16.87
N LYS A 98 -8.90 1.29 -15.63
CA LYS A 98 -8.52 2.41 -14.76
C LYS A 98 -7.00 2.62 -14.67
N ILE A 99 -6.19 1.65 -15.10
CA ILE A 99 -4.72 1.73 -15.04
C ILE A 99 -4.15 3.02 -15.65
N PRO A 100 -4.61 3.52 -16.82
CA PRO A 100 -4.08 4.76 -17.36
C PRO A 100 -4.22 5.97 -16.42
N LEU A 101 -5.36 6.09 -15.73
CA LEU A 101 -5.59 7.18 -14.77
C LEU A 101 -4.75 7.01 -13.52
N TRP A 102 -4.57 5.77 -13.05
CA TRP A 102 -3.72 5.49 -11.90
C TRP A 102 -2.24 5.72 -12.18
N SER A 103 -1.78 5.33 -13.38
CA SER A 103 -0.42 5.59 -13.86
C SER A 103 -0.13 7.09 -13.88
N GLU A 104 -1.06 7.91 -14.40
CA GLU A 104 -0.93 9.37 -14.39
C GLU A 104 -0.86 9.94 -12.95
N LEU A 105 -1.78 9.53 -12.06
CA LEU A 105 -1.77 9.99 -10.67
C LEU A 105 -0.48 9.61 -9.94
N ILE A 106 0.00 8.38 -10.12
CA ILE A 106 1.25 7.90 -9.50
C ILE A 106 2.46 8.67 -10.03
N ALA A 107 2.51 8.95 -11.34
CA ALA A 107 3.59 9.75 -11.93
C ALA A 107 3.59 11.20 -11.43
N LEU A 108 2.40 11.79 -11.21
CA LEU A 108 2.25 13.18 -10.76
C LEU A 108 2.53 13.36 -9.27
N ASN A 109 1.92 12.52 -8.43
CA ASN A 109 1.93 12.70 -6.98
C ASN A 109 2.98 11.83 -6.28
N GLY A 110 3.52 10.83 -6.99
CA GLY A 110 4.24 9.73 -6.39
C GLY A 110 3.31 8.60 -5.99
N GLY A 111 3.90 7.41 -5.88
CA GLY A 111 3.21 6.20 -5.48
C GLY A 111 3.90 4.97 -6.01
N GLN A 112 3.26 3.82 -5.87
CA GLN A 112 3.78 2.54 -6.33
C GLN A 112 2.64 1.53 -6.48
N VAL A 113 2.91 0.49 -7.25
CA VAL A 113 2.10 -0.72 -7.20
C VAL A 113 2.41 -1.47 -5.90
N LEU A 114 1.38 -1.93 -5.22
CA LEU A 114 1.44 -2.79 -4.05
C LEU A 114 0.94 -4.18 -4.45
N LYS A 115 1.87 -5.08 -4.75
CA LYS A 115 1.60 -6.42 -5.26
C LYS A 115 1.59 -7.43 -4.12
N THR A 116 0.49 -8.15 -3.98
CA THR A 116 0.42 -9.34 -3.12
C THR A 116 0.67 -10.59 -3.96
N VAL A 117 1.02 -11.71 -3.33
CA VAL A 117 1.32 -12.95 -4.06
C VAL A 117 0.22 -13.97 -3.80
N SER A 118 -0.80 -13.99 -4.66
CA SER A 118 -1.88 -14.99 -4.60
C SER A 118 -1.44 -16.33 -5.20
N ILE A 119 -0.57 -16.29 -6.22
CA ILE A 119 -0.05 -17.46 -6.93
C ILE A 119 1.48 -17.36 -6.96
N PRO A 120 2.20 -18.12 -6.12
CA PRO A 120 3.67 -18.09 -6.02
C PRO A 120 4.39 -18.26 -7.36
N ASP A 121 3.94 -19.22 -8.18
CA ASP A 121 4.53 -19.54 -9.50
C ASP A 121 4.42 -18.38 -10.51
N ASN A 122 3.49 -17.45 -10.31
CA ASN A 122 3.26 -16.34 -11.23
C ASN A 122 4.04 -15.07 -10.86
N LEU A 123 4.78 -15.06 -9.75
CA LEU A 123 5.43 -13.85 -9.24
C LEU A 123 6.31 -13.14 -10.30
N TYR A 124 7.09 -13.86 -11.11
CA TYR A 124 7.86 -13.23 -12.18
C TYR A 124 6.96 -12.57 -13.23
N ALA A 125 5.97 -13.31 -13.74
CA ALA A 125 5.06 -12.82 -14.77
C ALA A 125 4.27 -11.60 -14.29
N ASP A 126 3.87 -11.61 -13.01
CA ASP A 126 3.18 -10.50 -12.37
C ASP A 126 4.03 -9.23 -12.35
N VAL A 127 5.29 -9.34 -11.95
CA VAL A 127 6.22 -8.19 -11.92
C VAL A 127 6.56 -7.73 -13.33
N GLU A 128 6.71 -8.66 -14.28
CA GLU A 128 6.96 -8.36 -15.69
C GLU A 128 5.81 -7.54 -16.29
N GLU A 129 4.56 -7.89 -15.99
CA GLU A 129 3.40 -7.13 -16.45
C GLU A 129 3.33 -5.72 -15.86
N ILE A 130 3.57 -5.59 -14.54
CA ILE A 130 3.61 -4.29 -13.86
C ILE A 130 4.72 -3.41 -14.44
N TYR A 131 5.90 -3.98 -14.69
CA TYR A 131 7.04 -3.30 -15.30
C TYR A 131 6.69 -2.82 -16.72
N HIS A 132 6.09 -3.68 -17.55
CA HIS A 132 5.71 -3.33 -18.92
C HIS A 132 4.55 -2.33 -19.01
N ALA A 133 3.70 -2.25 -17.99
CA ALA A 133 2.71 -1.19 -17.86
C ALA A 133 3.30 0.18 -17.55
N GLY A 134 4.61 0.27 -17.28
CA GLY A 134 5.34 1.53 -17.14
C GLY A 134 5.32 2.14 -15.74
N PHE A 135 4.94 1.38 -14.71
CA PHE A 135 5.08 1.83 -13.32
C PHE A 135 6.54 1.80 -12.89
N GLU A 136 7.02 2.86 -12.25
CA GLU A 136 8.43 2.99 -11.83
C GLU A 136 8.75 2.26 -10.52
N ARG A 137 7.74 1.93 -9.72
CA ARG A 137 7.90 1.34 -8.39
C ARG A 137 6.89 0.24 -8.13
N CYS A 138 7.38 -0.89 -7.65
CA CYS A 138 6.57 -2.02 -7.19
C CYS A 138 7.05 -2.47 -5.81
N PHE A 139 6.11 -2.60 -4.88
CA PHE A 139 6.36 -3.18 -3.56
C PHE A 139 5.79 -4.59 -3.52
N LEU A 140 6.64 -5.58 -3.25
CA LEU A 140 6.24 -6.97 -3.11
C LEU A 140 5.85 -7.26 -1.66
N ASN A 141 4.57 -7.57 -1.44
CA ASN A 141 4.05 -7.89 -0.13
C ASN A 141 3.82 -9.40 0.02
N PHE A 142 4.83 -10.09 0.56
CA PHE A 142 4.82 -11.54 0.76
C PHE A 142 4.06 -12.00 2.01
N PHE A 143 4.05 -11.18 3.06
CA PHE A 143 3.79 -11.65 4.43
C PHE A 143 2.37 -11.40 4.94
N ARG A 144 1.53 -10.72 4.16
CA ARG A 144 0.12 -10.52 4.52
C ARG A 144 -0.74 -11.36 3.58
N PRO A 145 -1.26 -12.51 4.05
CA PRO A 145 -2.18 -13.34 3.29
C PRO A 145 -3.53 -12.61 3.23
N TYR A 146 -3.64 -11.57 2.41
CA TYR A 146 -4.93 -10.92 2.11
C TYR A 146 -5.78 -11.87 1.26
N GLY A 147 -6.20 -12.99 1.84
CA GLY A 147 -7.00 -14.04 1.19
C GLY A 147 -6.22 -15.20 0.57
N ALA A 148 -4.88 -15.24 0.68
CA ALA A 148 -4.06 -16.34 0.14
C ALA A 148 -3.31 -17.09 1.25
N SER A 149 -3.50 -18.40 1.38
CA SER A 149 -2.68 -19.24 2.27
C SER A 149 -1.55 -19.89 1.47
N TYR A 150 -0.35 -19.93 2.04
CA TYR A 150 0.77 -20.67 1.46
C TYR A 150 1.00 -21.98 2.23
N GLU A 151 1.24 -23.05 1.49
CA GLU A 151 1.82 -24.29 1.99
C GLU A 151 3.35 -24.23 1.93
N LEU A 152 4.03 -25.21 2.54
CA LEU A 152 5.50 -25.24 2.54
C LEU A 152 6.07 -25.40 1.12
N GLU A 153 5.35 -26.11 0.25
CA GLU A 153 5.70 -26.31 -1.15
C GLU A 153 5.67 -25.00 -1.95
N ASP A 154 4.72 -24.11 -1.65
CA ASP A 154 4.57 -22.80 -2.28
C ASP A 154 5.79 -21.90 -2.04
N ILE A 155 6.46 -22.08 -0.91
CA ILE A 155 7.68 -21.33 -0.57
C ILE A 155 8.80 -21.62 -1.57
N LYS A 156 8.90 -22.86 -2.08
CA LYS A 156 9.94 -23.21 -3.06
C LYS A 156 9.68 -22.55 -4.42
N ALA A 157 8.42 -22.52 -4.84
CA ALA A 157 7.99 -21.80 -6.04
C ALA A 157 8.26 -20.30 -5.88
N LEU A 158 7.84 -19.73 -4.75
CA LEU A 158 8.05 -18.33 -4.43
C LEU A 158 9.54 -17.94 -4.45
N GLU A 159 10.39 -18.75 -3.82
CA GLU A 159 11.84 -18.53 -3.80
C GLU A 159 12.44 -18.58 -5.22
N HIS A 160 12.02 -19.56 -6.03
CA HIS A 160 12.47 -19.69 -7.41
C HIS A 160 12.11 -18.45 -8.25
N GLU A 161 10.84 -18.05 -8.22
CA GLU A 161 10.34 -16.90 -8.97
C GLU A 161 10.91 -15.57 -8.45
N TYR A 162 11.07 -15.44 -7.13
CA TYR A 162 11.66 -14.26 -6.54
C TYR A 162 13.12 -14.07 -6.97
N HIS A 163 13.91 -15.15 -7.05
CA HIS A 163 15.27 -15.07 -7.61
C HIS A 163 15.29 -14.56 -9.05
N ARG A 164 14.33 -14.99 -9.88
CA ARG A 164 14.18 -14.48 -11.25
C ARG A 164 13.83 -13.00 -11.25
N VAL A 165 12.87 -12.59 -10.40
CA VAL A 165 12.47 -11.18 -10.26
C VAL A 165 13.66 -10.30 -9.88
N ILE A 166 14.44 -10.69 -8.86
CA ILE A 166 15.60 -9.93 -8.43
C ILE A 166 16.63 -9.82 -9.56
N LYS A 167 16.92 -10.94 -10.23
CA LYS A 167 17.91 -10.98 -11.31
C LYS A 167 17.58 -10.01 -12.45
N ASP A 168 16.32 -9.97 -12.86
CA ASP A 168 15.92 -9.28 -14.09
C ASP A 168 15.40 -7.85 -13.83
N PHE A 169 14.84 -7.57 -12.65
CA PHE A 169 14.21 -6.27 -12.35
C PHE A 169 14.98 -5.39 -11.35
N ASN A 170 15.75 -5.95 -10.40
CA ASN A 170 16.38 -5.14 -9.34
C ASN A 170 17.47 -4.16 -9.86
N SER A 171 18.01 -4.40 -11.06
CA SER A 171 19.05 -3.55 -11.67
C SER A 171 18.52 -2.63 -12.78
N GLN A 172 17.20 -2.56 -12.96
CA GLN A 172 16.61 -1.73 -14.01
C GLN A 172 16.66 -0.25 -13.60
N PRO A 173 17.13 0.67 -14.47
CA PRO A 173 17.36 2.06 -14.08
C PRO A 173 16.08 2.85 -13.78
N ASN A 174 14.96 2.47 -14.38
CA ASN A 174 13.68 3.17 -14.28
C ASN A 174 12.62 2.33 -13.53
N PHE A 175 13.05 1.30 -12.82
CA PHE A 175 12.14 0.44 -12.07
C PHE A 175 12.76 0.03 -10.74
N THR A 176 12.01 0.23 -9.66
CA THR A 176 12.45 -0.07 -8.31
C THR A 176 11.54 -1.10 -7.68
N LEU A 177 12.13 -2.20 -7.22
CA LEU A 177 11.51 -3.10 -6.25
C LEU A 177 11.68 -2.47 -4.87
N THR A 178 10.66 -1.73 -4.42
CA THR A 178 10.76 -0.82 -3.27
C THR A 178 11.08 -1.56 -1.96
N ASP A 179 10.50 -2.74 -1.75
CA ASP A 179 10.79 -3.57 -0.58
C ASP A 179 12.25 -4.06 -0.59
N VAL A 180 12.74 -4.51 -1.75
CA VAL A 180 14.13 -4.98 -1.92
C VAL A 180 15.11 -3.85 -1.64
N GLN A 181 14.93 -2.69 -2.27
CA GLN A 181 15.76 -1.52 -2.05
C GLN A 181 15.76 -1.13 -0.56
N ARG A 182 14.58 -1.08 0.07
CA ARG A 182 14.45 -0.79 1.49
C ARG A 182 15.22 -1.78 2.35
N TYR A 183 15.10 -3.08 2.11
CA TYR A 183 15.85 -4.08 2.88
C TYR A 183 17.37 -3.96 2.67
N GLN A 184 17.83 -3.63 1.46
CA GLN A 184 19.25 -3.40 1.19
C GLN A 184 19.77 -2.15 1.92
N GLU A 185 18.99 -1.07 1.98
CA GLU A 185 19.32 0.15 2.74
C GLU A 185 19.38 -0.14 4.24
N LEU A 186 18.34 -0.79 4.78
CA LEU A 186 18.28 -1.21 6.18
C LEU A 186 19.46 -2.10 6.56
N TRP A 187 19.83 -3.05 5.70
CA TRP A 187 20.99 -3.91 5.93
C TRP A 187 22.29 -3.11 6.00
N LYS A 188 22.47 -2.08 5.16
CA LYS A 188 23.64 -1.20 5.20
C LYS A 188 23.68 -0.37 6.49
N GLU A 189 22.53 0.09 6.97
CA GLU A 189 22.40 0.87 8.21
C GLU A 189 22.62 0.03 9.48
N GLN A 190 22.10 -1.20 9.51
CA GLN A 190 22.21 -2.12 10.66
C GLN A 190 23.65 -2.50 11.01
N GLN A 191 24.58 -2.43 10.06
CA GLN A 191 25.98 -2.80 10.31
C GLN A 191 26.62 -2.01 11.47
N ASN A 192 26.03 -0.88 11.89
CA ASN A 192 26.52 -0.05 13.00
C ASN A 192 25.49 0.31 14.08
N ASN A 193 24.23 -0.17 14.01
CA ASN A 193 23.21 0.19 14.99
C ASN A 193 22.17 -0.92 15.19
N LEU A 194 22.10 -1.47 16.42
CA LEU A 194 21.13 -2.52 16.79
C LEU A 194 19.70 -1.98 16.99
N PHE A 195 19.53 -0.66 17.07
CA PHE A 195 18.23 -0.02 17.24
C PHE A 195 17.82 0.68 15.94
N MET A 196 17.14 -0.04 15.06
CA MET A 196 16.39 0.56 13.96
C MET A 196 14.90 0.45 14.23
N PRO A 197 14.16 1.56 14.31
CA PRO A 197 12.72 1.51 14.44
C PRO A 197 12.10 0.77 13.24
N HIS A 198 11.42 -0.34 13.51
CA HIS A 198 10.66 -1.13 12.53
C HIS A 198 9.20 -0.65 12.46
N CYS A 199 8.38 -1.26 11.59
CA CYS A 199 6.95 -0.96 11.44
C CYS A 199 6.20 -0.81 12.79
N GLY A 200 5.17 0.04 12.83
CA GLY A 200 4.26 0.20 13.98
C GLY A 200 4.81 1.09 15.10
N ILE A 201 4.41 0.78 16.33
CA ILE A 201 4.66 1.59 17.54
C ILE A 201 6.15 1.88 17.78
N ASN A 202 7.04 0.96 17.39
CA ASN A 202 8.48 1.14 17.53
C ASN A 202 9.06 2.20 16.56
N ALA A 203 8.34 2.56 15.49
CA ALA A 203 8.65 3.70 14.60
C ALA A 203 7.72 4.89 14.79
N ASN A 204 7.04 5.00 15.94
CA ASN A 204 6.02 6.02 16.22
C ASN A 204 4.84 6.01 15.23
N GLY A 205 4.58 4.87 14.57
CA GLY A 205 3.37 4.66 13.79
C GLY A 205 2.23 4.21 14.69
N ILE A 206 1.04 4.78 14.48
CA ILE A 206 -0.21 4.34 15.12
C ILE A 206 -1.28 4.17 14.05
N ALA A 207 -2.26 3.33 14.31
CA ALA A 207 -3.48 3.24 13.52
C ALA A 207 -4.67 3.77 14.33
N ILE A 208 -5.67 4.32 13.64
CA ILE A 208 -6.92 4.79 14.25
C ILE A 208 -8.05 4.02 13.59
N GLY A 209 -8.80 3.25 14.39
CA GLY A 209 -9.91 2.44 13.92
C GLY A 209 -11.13 3.30 13.54
N PRO A 210 -12.10 2.75 12.78
CA PRO A 210 -13.34 3.46 12.45
C PRO A 210 -14.19 3.86 13.67
N ASP A 211 -13.94 3.24 14.81
CA ASP A 211 -14.50 3.50 16.14
C ASP A 211 -13.77 4.64 16.90
N GLY A 212 -12.65 5.12 16.38
CA GLY A 212 -11.82 6.16 16.99
C GLY A 212 -10.77 5.65 17.97
N MET A 213 -10.67 4.34 18.17
CA MET A 213 -9.65 3.74 19.04
C MET A 213 -8.27 3.80 18.39
N ILE A 214 -7.23 3.90 19.21
CA ILE A 214 -5.83 3.97 18.77
C ILE A 214 -5.16 2.61 18.95
N TYR A 215 -4.49 2.14 17.90
CA TYR A 215 -3.85 0.84 17.83
C TYR A 215 -2.35 0.96 17.52
N PRO A 216 -1.51 -0.01 17.96
CA PRO A 216 -0.06 -0.01 17.67
C PRO A 216 0.29 -0.08 16.18
N CYS A 217 -0.59 -0.67 15.38
CA CYS A 217 -0.53 -0.73 13.92
C CYS A 217 -1.91 -1.12 13.35
N ASP A 218 -1.99 -1.18 12.04
CA ASP A 218 -3.17 -1.59 11.29
C ASP A 218 -3.61 -3.05 11.56
N ASP A 219 -2.67 -3.96 11.86
CA ASP A 219 -3.02 -5.33 12.25
C ASP A 219 -3.79 -5.37 13.58
N GLY A 220 -3.50 -4.45 14.51
CA GLY A 220 -4.25 -4.32 15.76
C GLY A 220 -5.72 -3.95 15.52
N VAL A 221 -5.99 -3.15 14.47
CA VAL A 221 -7.37 -2.82 14.07
C VAL A 221 -8.09 -4.07 13.55
N LEU A 222 -7.40 -4.94 12.80
CA LEU A 222 -7.97 -6.15 12.20
C LEU A 222 -8.27 -7.25 13.22
N LEU A 223 -7.45 -7.38 14.27
CA LEU A 223 -7.61 -8.41 15.29
C LEU A 223 -8.79 -8.12 16.23
N GLY A 224 -9.25 -6.87 16.32
CA GLY A 224 -10.34 -6.47 17.21
C GLY A 224 -9.97 -6.46 18.70
N GLU A 225 -10.93 -6.08 19.55
CA GLU A 225 -10.69 -5.92 21.01
C GLU A 225 -10.45 -7.24 21.76
N GLU A 226 -10.82 -8.38 21.18
CA GLU A 226 -10.68 -9.68 21.85
C GLU A 226 -9.23 -10.18 21.95
N TYR A 227 -8.31 -9.56 21.20
CA TYR A 227 -6.92 -9.99 21.06
C TYR A 227 -5.89 -8.93 21.51
N ILE A 228 -6.34 -7.85 22.14
CA ILE A 228 -5.50 -6.78 22.70
C ILE A 228 -5.54 -6.80 24.23
#